data_AF-A0A0R3W772-F1
#
_entry.id   AF-A0A0R3W772-F1
#
_cell.length_a   1.000
_cell.length_b   1.000
_cell.length_c   1.000
_cell.angle_alpha   90.00
_cell.angle_beta   90.00
_cell.angle_gamma   90.00
#
_symmetry.space_group_name_H-M   'P 1'
#
loop_
_entity.id
_entity.type
_entity.pdbx_description
1 polymer ?
#
loop_
_entity_poly.entity_id
_entity_poly.type
_entity_poly.pdbx_seq_one_letter_code
_entity_poly.pdbx_strand_id
1 'polypeptide(L)'
;MTQMWDGDDLMESLQLPEDCFEQDTQEWPFAGPITLDKGTHAIPFATRIPPGFNPTITYERKGEHHQKATVTHYTCVSVQVDAQPASGGTLLTLLSDKLPLEVTSCGGLPPVVNGMYAPGCVQLVDLKYKGAKALIIVDKKCVLPKDTIRITIYADNAKAVHGAYADLITSTNLPEIGLSDRNDVITEKKSPSVQLLDRCTKQRMKHKFNKAFVSRVGDTFPPGDTNATPTGRLRGGMDDKRLMPEDSRQAACTLELKVPEDAEPSIEAGENRIRYQLRVYLDVRGQRSTENRVQLIAVAEQLRHNYVVKYIDLTN
;
A
#
# COMPACT_ATOMS: atom_id res chain seq x y z
N MET A 1 -21.41 -23.11 3.69
CA MET A 1 -22.21 -22.06 3.02
C MET A 1 -21.50 -20.75 3.30
N THR A 2 -20.75 -20.21 2.34
CA THR A 2 -19.82 -19.10 2.60
C THR A 2 -20.58 -17.77 2.58
N GLN A 3 -20.75 -17.13 3.74
CA GLN A 3 -21.20 -15.74 3.78
C GLN A 3 -20.00 -14.84 3.48
N MET A 4 -20.10 -14.05 2.41
CA MET A 4 -19.16 -13.00 2.09
C MET A 4 -19.55 -11.76 2.88
N TRP A 5 -18.63 -11.29 3.71
CA TRP A 5 -18.75 -10.01 4.41
C TRP A 5 -17.68 -9.09 3.84
N ASP A 6 -18.07 -7.87 3.49
CA ASP A 6 -17.07 -6.83 3.31
C ASP A 6 -16.67 -6.29 4.70
N GLY A 7 -15.44 -5.78 4.81
CA GLY A 7 -14.91 -5.32 6.09
C GLY A 7 -15.61 -4.07 6.65
N ASP A 8 -16.37 -3.35 5.83
CA ASP A 8 -17.10 -2.14 6.23
C ASP A 8 -18.52 -2.52 6.75
N ASP A 9 -19.18 -3.50 6.13
CA ASP A 9 -20.46 -4.10 6.51
C ASP A 9 -20.40 -4.72 7.92
N LEU A 10 -19.27 -5.35 8.29
CA LEU A 10 -19.10 -5.94 9.61
C LEU A 10 -19.01 -4.85 10.71
N MET A 11 -18.40 -3.72 10.40
CA MET A 11 -18.20 -2.62 11.34
C MET A 11 -19.49 -1.83 11.59
N GLU A 12 -20.25 -1.53 10.53
CA GLU A 12 -21.55 -0.87 10.66
C GLU A 12 -22.62 -1.78 11.27
N SER A 13 -22.63 -3.08 10.94
CA SER A 13 -23.62 -4.02 11.47
C SER A 13 -23.44 -4.35 12.96
N LEU A 14 -22.21 -4.27 13.47
CA LEU A 14 -21.89 -4.60 14.87
C LEU A 14 -21.86 -3.38 15.81
N GLN A 15 -22.07 -2.15 15.30
CA GLN A 15 -22.05 -0.90 16.09
C GLN A 15 -20.84 -0.79 17.03
N LEU A 16 -19.66 -1.17 16.53
CA LEU A 16 -18.45 -1.17 17.36
C LEU A 16 -17.98 0.28 17.60
N PRO A 17 -17.53 0.62 18.83
CA PRO A 17 -16.96 1.94 19.13
C PRO A 17 -15.75 2.27 18.23
N GLU A 18 -15.58 3.55 17.85
CA GLU A 18 -14.45 4.02 17.01
C GLU A 18 -13.07 3.70 17.63
N ASP A 19 -13.01 3.52 18.95
CA ASP A 19 -11.85 3.22 19.77
C ASP A 19 -11.66 1.73 20.09
N CYS A 20 -12.48 0.83 19.54
CA CYS A 20 -12.41 -0.61 19.86
C CYS A 20 -11.10 -1.29 19.43
N PHE A 21 -10.23 -0.60 18.68
CA PHE A 21 -8.96 -1.14 18.19
C PHE A 21 -7.72 -0.51 18.83
N GLU A 22 -7.86 0.49 19.71
CA GLU A 22 -6.69 1.17 20.28
C GLU A 22 -6.04 0.42 21.45
N GLN A 23 -6.70 -0.59 22.05
CA GLN A 23 -6.19 -1.24 23.27
C GLN A 23 -6.06 -2.77 23.23
N ASP A 24 -6.50 -3.47 22.18
CA ASP A 24 -6.54 -4.94 22.19
C ASP A 24 -5.44 -5.58 21.32
N THR A 25 -4.24 -5.70 21.90
CA THR A 25 -3.22 -6.67 21.44
C THR A 25 -3.22 -7.96 22.27
N GLN A 26 -4.19 -8.13 23.18
CA GLN A 26 -4.39 -9.33 23.98
C GLN A 26 -5.83 -9.87 23.89
N GLU A 27 -6.30 -10.20 22.68
CA GLU A 27 -7.50 -11.03 22.57
C GLU A 27 -7.09 -12.51 22.78
N TRP A 28 -7.06 -12.92 24.04
CA TRP A 28 -7.18 -14.34 24.41
C TRP A 28 -8.62 -14.76 24.07
N PRO A 29 -8.86 -15.73 23.18
CA PRO A 29 -10.22 -16.21 22.92
C PRO A 29 -10.80 -17.00 24.12
N PHE A 30 -10.01 -17.27 25.16
CA PHE A 30 -10.45 -17.91 26.39
C PHE A 30 -10.14 -17.02 27.60
N ALA A 31 -11.21 -16.49 28.17
CA ALA A 31 -11.19 -15.80 29.44
C ALA A 31 -10.80 -16.77 30.58
N GLY A 32 -9.55 -16.71 31.02
CA GLY A 32 -9.10 -17.23 32.30
C GLY A 32 -8.66 -18.70 32.35
N PRO A 33 -8.15 -19.14 33.50
CA PRO A 33 -7.70 -20.51 33.72
C PRO A 33 -8.87 -21.49 33.59
N ILE A 34 -8.73 -22.49 32.73
CA ILE A 34 -9.70 -23.57 32.54
C ILE A 34 -9.26 -24.82 33.32
N THR A 35 -10.21 -25.47 34.01
CA THR A 35 -9.95 -26.79 34.62
C THR A 35 -10.25 -27.85 33.58
N LEU A 36 -9.23 -28.64 33.22
CA LEU A 36 -9.35 -29.73 32.27
C LEU A 36 -9.29 -31.07 33.01
N ASP A 37 -10.23 -31.97 32.71
CA ASP A 37 -10.18 -33.34 33.20
C ASP A 37 -8.98 -34.09 32.60
N LYS A 38 -8.62 -35.24 33.17
CA LYS A 38 -7.57 -36.08 32.59
C LYS A 38 -7.98 -36.58 31.20
N GLY A 39 -7.24 -36.23 30.16
CA GLY A 39 -7.52 -36.66 28.79
C GLY A 39 -6.79 -35.84 27.74
N THR A 40 -7.14 -36.08 26.47
CA THR A 40 -6.70 -35.27 25.33
C THR A 40 -7.75 -34.20 25.06
N HIS A 41 -7.33 -32.94 24.98
CA HIS A 41 -8.21 -31.79 24.76
C HIS A 41 -7.76 -31.02 23.52
N ALA A 42 -8.72 -30.49 22.77
CA ALA A 42 -8.47 -29.51 21.73
C ALA A 42 -8.98 -28.15 22.23
N ILE A 43 -8.10 -27.17 22.32
CA ILE A 43 -8.44 -25.81 22.74
C ILE A 43 -8.43 -24.97 21.45
N PRO A 44 -9.58 -24.51 20.96
CA PRO A 44 -9.60 -23.64 19.79
C PRO A 44 -8.93 -22.31 20.16
N PHE A 45 -8.35 -21.63 19.18
CA PHE A 45 -7.89 -20.27 19.36
C PHE A 45 -8.09 -19.49 18.08
N ALA A 46 -8.27 -18.19 18.21
CA ALA A 46 -8.28 -17.22 17.14
C ALA A 46 -7.29 -16.12 17.54
N THR A 47 -6.47 -15.72 16.61
CA THR A 47 -5.61 -14.55 16.75
C THR A 47 -5.91 -13.61 15.60
N ARG A 48 -6.10 -12.33 15.92
CA ARG A 48 -6.19 -11.30 14.89
C ARG A 48 -4.78 -10.97 14.44
N ILE A 49 -4.55 -10.96 13.13
CA ILE A 49 -3.33 -10.43 12.55
C ILE A 49 -3.49 -8.91 12.56
N PRO A 50 -2.73 -8.15 13.38
CA PRO A 50 -2.91 -6.72 13.46
C PRO A 50 -2.54 -6.03 12.14
N PRO A 51 -3.10 -4.82 11.90
CA PRO A 51 -2.73 -4.02 10.74
C PRO A 51 -1.22 -3.74 10.74
N GLY A 52 -0.61 -3.72 9.56
CA GLY A 52 0.84 -3.51 9.42
C GLY A 52 1.69 -4.78 9.56
N PHE A 53 1.07 -5.97 9.57
CA PHE A 53 1.82 -7.22 9.37
C PHE A 53 2.51 -7.24 8.00
N ASN A 54 3.78 -7.63 8.01
CA ASN A 54 4.61 -7.65 6.81
C ASN A 54 4.55 -9.02 6.13
N PRO A 55 4.68 -9.07 4.81
CA PRO A 55 4.68 -10.33 4.08
C PRO A 55 5.83 -11.23 4.52
N THR A 56 5.66 -12.54 4.33
CA THR A 56 6.75 -13.50 4.42
C THR A 56 7.63 -13.30 3.20
N ILE A 57 8.89 -12.95 3.41
CA ILE A 57 9.82 -12.64 2.32
C ILE A 57 11.26 -12.90 2.73
N THR A 58 12.03 -13.36 1.75
CA THR A 58 13.49 -13.38 1.82
C THR A 58 14.07 -12.55 0.70
N TYR A 59 14.98 -11.63 1.01
CA TYR A 59 15.66 -10.80 0.03
C TYR A 59 17.13 -10.58 0.41
N GLU A 60 17.95 -10.28 -0.59
CA GLU A 60 19.37 -9.95 -0.39
C GLU A 60 19.62 -8.46 -0.61
N ARG A 61 20.46 -7.87 0.25
CA ARG A 61 20.93 -6.50 0.10
C ARG A 61 22.42 -6.39 0.32
N LYS A 62 23.05 -5.51 -0.45
CA LYS A 62 24.46 -5.13 -0.30
C LYS A 62 24.52 -3.80 0.46
N GLY A 63 25.14 -3.82 1.64
CA GLY A 63 25.34 -2.66 2.50
C GLY A 63 26.43 -1.71 2.03
N GLU A 64 26.63 -0.61 2.76
CA GLU A 64 27.61 0.43 2.43
C GLU A 64 29.04 -0.09 2.38
N HIS A 65 29.40 -1.06 3.24
CA HIS A 65 30.71 -1.69 3.28
C HIS A 65 30.82 -2.95 2.40
N HIS A 66 29.97 -3.08 1.39
CA HIS A 66 29.89 -4.24 0.50
C HIS A 66 29.55 -5.58 1.18
N GLN A 67 29.19 -5.56 2.45
CA GLN A 67 28.62 -6.71 3.15
C GLN A 67 27.28 -7.05 2.53
N LYS A 68 27.08 -8.32 2.19
CA LYS A 68 25.78 -8.81 1.77
C LYS A 68 25.06 -9.36 3.00
N ALA A 69 23.78 -9.02 3.15
CA ALA A 69 22.90 -9.68 4.10
C ALA A 69 21.71 -10.27 3.37
N THR A 70 21.34 -11.48 3.79
CA THR A 70 20.06 -12.10 3.48
C THR A 70 19.13 -11.78 4.63
N VAL A 71 18.02 -11.10 4.33
CA VAL A 71 17.01 -10.76 5.32
C VAL A 71 15.81 -11.66 5.07
N THR A 72 15.37 -12.35 6.11
CA THR A 72 14.16 -13.17 6.08
C THR A 72 13.18 -12.65 7.11
N HIS A 73 12.04 -12.17 6.63
CA HIS A 73 10.88 -11.88 7.45
C HIS A 73 9.89 -13.04 7.32
N TYR A 74 9.48 -13.61 8.45
CA TYR A 74 8.49 -14.68 8.49
C TYR A 74 7.65 -14.55 9.76
N THR A 75 6.43 -15.06 9.70
CA THR A 75 5.54 -15.13 10.85
C THR A 75 5.45 -16.58 11.31
N CYS A 76 5.42 -16.78 12.63
CA CYS A 76 5.15 -18.08 13.21
C CYS A 76 4.12 -17.97 14.32
N VAL A 77 3.33 -19.02 14.48
CA VAL A 77 2.42 -19.20 15.62
C VAL A 77 3.00 -20.26 16.54
N SER A 78 2.98 -20.00 17.84
CA SER A 78 3.31 -20.97 18.87
C SER A 78 2.32 -20.83 20.02
N VAL A 79 2.04 -21.92 20.70
CA VAL A 79 1.15 -21.97 21.85
C VAL A 79 2.00 -22.22 23.10
N GLN A 80 1.79 -21.39 24.11
CA GLN A 80 2.26 -21.65 25.47
C GLN A 80 1.06 -21.98 26.35
N VAL A 81 1.12 -23.10 27.06
CA VAL A 81 0.10 -23.50 28.03
C VAL A 81 0.75 -23.56 29.40
N ASP A 82 0.30 -22.71 30.30
CA ASP A 82 0.68 -22.75 31.70
C ASP A 82 -0.41 -23.52 32.48
N ALA A 83 -0.04 -24.63 33.11
CA ALA A 83 -0.95 -25.54 33.80
C ALA A 83 -0.49 -25.81 35.24
N GLN A 84 -1.42 -25.87 36.18
CA GLN A 84 -1.14 -26.22 37.57
C GLN A 84 -2.11 -27.31 38.04
N PRO A 85 -1.66 -28.33 38.80
CA PRO A 85 -2.57 -29.29 39.42
C PRO A 85 -3.56 -28.59 40.37
N ALA A 86 -4.83 -28.96 40.30
CA ALA A 86 -5.88 -28.39 41.15
C ALA A 86 -5.63 -28.61 42.66
N SER A 87 -4.84 -29.62 43.03
CA SER A 87 -4.43 -29.92 44.40
C SER A 87 -3.36 -28.97 44.95
N GLY A 88 -2.90 -27.99 44.16
CA GLY A 88 -1.69 -27.21 44.44
C GLY A 88 -0.43 -27.96 44.01
N GLY A 89 0.58 -27.21 43.56
CA GLY A 89 1.84 -27.77 43.05
C GLY A 89 2.61 -26.79 42.16
N THR A 90 3.72 -27.26 41.58
CA THR A 90 4.54 -26.46 40.64
C THR A 90 3.77 -26.16 39.35
N LEU A 91 3.88 -24.93 38.85
CA LEU A 91 3.38 -24.55 37.53
C LEU A 91 4.18 -25.31 36.45
N LEU A 92 3.47 -25.93 35.52
CA LEU A 92 4.02 -26.58 34.34
C LEU A 92 3.78 -25.66 33.14
N THR A 93 4.85 -25.23 32.49
CA THR A 93 4.78 -24.50 31.22
C THR A 93 5.07 -25.49 30.09
N LEU A 94 4.09 -25.68 29.20
CA LEU A 94 4.21 -26.45 27.98
C LEU A 94 4.32 -25.47 26.81
N LEU A 95 5.31 -25.67 25.95
CA LEU A 95 5.52 -24.86 24.75
C LEU A 95 5.35 -25.76 23.53
N SER A 96 4.55 -25.33 22.55
CA SER A 96 4.49 -25.98 21.26
C SER A 96 5.71 -25.62 20.41
N ASP A 97 5.96 -26.43 19.38
CA ASP A 97 6.81 -26.00 18.27
C ASP A 97 6.22 -24.75 17.60
N LYS A 98 7.10 -23.97 16.96
CA LYS A 98 6.71 -22.81 16.15
C LYS A 98 6.23 -23.31 14.79
N LEU A 99 4.96 -23.07 14.47
CA LEU A 99 4.39 -23.33 13.16
C LEU A 99 4.60 -22.11 12.26
N PRO A 100 5.33 -22.21 11.15
CA PRO A 100 5.48 -21.09 10.21
C PRO A 100 4.16 -20.81 9.49
N LEU A 101 3.84 -19.53 9.33
CA LEU A 101 2.73 -19.04 8.50
C LEU A 101 3.29 -18.32 7.28
N GLU A 102 2.72 -18.60 6.12
CA GLU A 102 2.97 -17.85 4.89
C GLU A 102 1.99 -16.67 4.81
N VAL A 103 2.54 -15.45 4.78
CA VAL A 103 1.78 -14.21 4.67
C VAL A 103 2.10 -13.55 3.33
N THR A 104 1.11 -13.40 2.46
CA THR A 104 1.28 -12.77 1.14
C THR A 104 0.89 -11.30 1.16
N SER A 105 1.70 -10.43 0.55
CA SER A 105 1.40 -9.01 0.42
C SER A 105 0.24 -8.77 -0.55
N CYS A 106 -0.83 -8.13 -0.08
CA CYS A 106 -2.00 -7.79 -0.87
C CYS A 106 -2.17 -6.26 -0.94
N GLY A 107 -2.29 -5.71 -2.14
CA GLY A 107 -2.60 -4.30 -2.38
C GLY A 107 -4.04 -4.08 -2.85
N GLY A 108 -4.68 -3.03 -2.36
CA GLY A 108 -6.03 -2.65 -2.78
C GLY A 108 -6.05 -1.97 -4.15
N LEU A 109 -6.99 -2.39 -5.02
CA LEU A 109 -7.33 -1.63 -6.22
C LEU A 109 -8.10 -0.34 -5.86
N PRO A 110 -8.04 0.72 -6.69
CA PRO A 110 -8.86 1.91 -6.47
C PRO A 110 -10.37 1.57 -6.44
N PRO A 111 -11.20 2.38 -5.77
CA PRO A 111 -12.63 2.13 -5.72
C PRO A 111 -13.28 2.29 -7.10
N VAL A 112 -14.34 1.53 -7.35
CA VAL A 112 -15.16 1.61 -8.57
C VAL A 112 -16.41 2.42 -8.27
N VAL A 113 -16.64 3.48 -9.02
CA VAL A 113 -17.82 4.34 -8.93
C VAL A 113 -18.50 4.39 -10.29
N ASN A 114 -19.80 4.09 -10.33
CA ASN A 114 -20.60 4.06 -11.56
C ASN A 114 -19.95 3.19 -12.67
N GLY A 115 -19.41 2.03 -12.30
CA GLY A 115 -18.79 1.08 -13.25
C GLY A 115 -17.40 1.49 -13.75
N MET A 116 -16.81 2.56 -13.23
CA MET A 116 -15.47 3.04 -13.62
C MET A 116 -14.56 3.19 -12.41
N TYR A 117 -13.28 2.88 -12.56
CA TYR A 117 -12.30 3.13 -11.51
C TYR A 117 -12.11 4.63 -11.27
N ALA A 118 -12.22 5.03 -10.01
CA ALA A 118 -11.76 6.33 -9.56
C ALA A 118 -10.22 6.39 -9.56
N PRO A 119 -9.63 7.60 -9.54
CA PRO A 119 -8.21 7.78 -9.27
C PRO A 119 -7.73 7.10 -7.99
N GLY A 120 -6.58 6.43 -8.04
CA GLY A 120 -5.89 5.97 -6.83
C GLY A 120 -5.31 7.11 -5.99
N CYS A 121 -4.95 8.23 -6.63
CA CYS A 121 -4.49 9.44 -5.96
C CYS A 121 -4.77 10.68 -6.82
N VAL A 122 -5.19 11.78 -6.18
CA VAL A 122 -5.25 13.09 -6.82
C VAL A 122 -4.55 14.13 -5.95
N GLN A 123 -3.70 14.94 -6.57
CA GLN A 123 -2.99 16.05 -5.92
C GLN A 123 -3.18 17.33 -6.73
N LEU A 124 -3.65 18.39 -6.07
CA LEU A 124 -3.67 19.74 -6.64
C LEU A 124 -2.41 20.49 -6.21
N VAL A 125 -1.73 21.10 -7.17
CA VAL A 125 -0.46 21.79 -7.00
C VAL A 125 -0.63 23.24 -7.44
N ASP A 126 -0.49 24.19 -6.52
CA ASP A 126 -0.43 25.60 -6.87
C ASP A 126 0.92 25.92 -7.53
N LEU A 127 0.86 26.52 -8.72
CA LEU A 127 2.03 26.88 -9.51
C LEU A 127 2.33 28.37 -9.35
N LYS A 128 3.61 28.72 -9.29
CA LYS A 128 4.03 30.14 -9.22
C LYS A 128 3.66 30.95 -10.46
N TYR A 129 3.40 30.31 -11.60
CA TYR A 129 3.06 31.00 -12.85
C TYR A 129 1.61 31.51 -12.82
N LYS A 130 1.43 32.82 -12.57
CA LYS A 130 0.14 33.53 -12.64
C LYS A 130 -0.99 32.88 -11.83
N GLY A 131 -0.67 32.23 -10.71
CA GLY A 131 -1.66 31.54 -9.87
C GLY A 131 -2.30 30.32 -10.53
N ALA A 132 -1.70 29.79 -11.60
CA ALA A 132 -2.16 28.57 -12.25
C ALA A 132 -2.02 27.36 -11.32
N LYS A 133 -2.75 26.30 -11.61
CA LYS A 133 -2.71 25.03 -10.88
C LYS A 133 -2.46 23.86 -11.80
N ALA A 134 -1.78 22.86 -11.27
CA ALA A 134 -1.67 21.54 -11.90
C ALA A 134 -2.40 20.50 -11.05
N LEU A 135 -3.14 19.61 -11.69
CA LEU A 135 -3.73 18.43 -11.07
C LEU A 135 -2.91 17.21 -11.49
N ILE A 136 -2.33 16.49 -10.54
CA ILE A 136 -1.59 15.24 -10.76
C ILE A 136 -2.48 14.09 -10.30
N ILE A 137 -2.73 13.15 -11.21
CA ILE A 137 -3.54 11.96 -10.97
C ILE A 137 -2.67 10.72 -11.16
N VAL A 138 -2.72 9.79 -10.21
CA VAL A 138 -2.09 8.46 -10.33
C VAL A 138 -3.19 7.41 -10.41
N ASP A 139 -3.15 6.57 -11.44
CA ASP A 139 -4.21 5.56 -11.71
C ASP A 139 -4.42 4.63 -10.51
N LYS A 140 -3.35 4.06 -9.94
CA LYS A 140 -3.38 3.22 -8.73
C LYS A 140 -2.14 3.42 -7.85
N LYS A 141 -2.31 3.32 -6.52
CA LYS A 141 -1.22 3.43 -5.53
C LYS A 141 -0.59 2.08 -5.19
N CYS A 142 -1.31 0.99 -5.36
CA CYS A 142 -0.80 -0.36 -5.21
C CYS A 142 -0.54 -0.95 -6.60
N VAL A 143 0.64 -1.55 -6.78
CA VAL A 143 1.10 -2.10 -8.05
C VAL A 143 1.72 -3.47 -7.84
N LEU A 144 1.71 -4.29 -8.89
CA LEU A 144 2.45 -5.54 -8.99
C LEU A 144 3.81 -5.28 -9.67
N PRO A 145 4.78 -6.20 -9.51
CA PRO A 145 5.89 -6.29 -10.44
C PRO A 145 5.40 -6.32 -11.89
N LYS A 146 6.15 -5.70 -12.82
CA LYS A 146 5.80 -5.51 -14.25
C LYS A 146 4.63 -4.58 -14.55
N ASP A 147 3.91 -4.07 -13.55
CA ASP A 147 2.85 -3.10 -13.80
C ASP A 147 3.38 -1.82 -14.45
N THR A 148 2.46 -1.11 -15.10
CA THR A 148 2.71 0.26 -15.57
C THR A 148 2.01 1.24 -14.65
N ILE A 149 2.78 2.08 -13.97
CA ILE A 149 2.25 3.23 -13.24
C ILE A 149 1.93 4.31 -14.26
N ARG A 150 0.65 4.66 -14.40
CA ARG A 150 0.21 5.76 -15.25
C ARG A 150 -0.10 6.98 -14.40
N ILE A 151 0.38 8.13 -14.86
CA ILE A 151 0.22 9.42 -14.20
C ILE A 151 -0.36 10.39 -15.23
N THR A 152 -1.50 10.98 -14.93
CA THR A 152 -2.13 11.99 -15.79
C THR A 152 -2.01 13.35 -15.12
N ILE A 153 -1.50 14.34 -15.85
CA ILE A 153 -1.30 15.69 -15.35
C ILE A 153 -2.15 16.63 -16.16
N TYR A 154 -3.03 17.38 -15.49
CA TYR A 154 -3.79 18.48 -16.08
C TYR A 154 -3.24 19.81 -15.58
N ALA A 155 -3.32 20.85 -16.40
CA ALA A 155 -3.08 22.23 -16.00
C ALA A 155 -4.30 23.09 -16.36
N ASP A 156 -4.67 23.98 -15.46
CA ASP A 156 -5.74 24.96 -15.70
C ASP A 156 -5.31 26.13 -16.59
N ASN A 157 -4.03 26.22 -16.90
CA ASN A 157 -3.44 27.19 -17.79
C ASN A 157 -2.49 26.50 -18.77
N ALA A 158 -2.81 26.59 -20.07
CA ALA A 158 -2.07 25.93 -21.13
C ALA A 158 -0.58 26.31 -21.23
N LYS A 159 -0.18 27.45 -20.66
CA LYS A 159 1.20 27.96 -20.72
C LYS A 159 1.97 27.82 -19.41
N ALA A 160 1.33 27.31 -18.35
CA ALA A 160 1.94 27.22 -17.02
C ALA A 160 2.98 26.10 -16.92
N VAL A 161 2.73 24.96 -17.55
CA VAL A 161 3.63 23.79 -17.55
C VAL A 161 4.06 23.50 -18.99
N HIS A 162 5.36 23.42 -19.24
CA HIS A 162 5.91 23.08 -20.56
C HIS A 162 5.91 21.56 -20.80
N GLY A 163 6.18 20.81 -19.74
CA GLY A 163 6.15 19.36 -19.74
C GLY A 163 6.40 18.81 -18.35
N ALA A 164 6.38 17.49 -18.24
CA ALA A 164 6.61 16.78 -17.00
C ALA A 164 7.38 15.49 -17.26
N TYR A 165 8.06 15.01 -16.23
CA TYR A 165 8.64 13.66 -16.18
C TYR A 165 8.47 13.12 -14.76
N ALA A 166 8.74 11.83 -14.58
CA ALA A 166 8.61 11.18 -13.29
C ALA A 166 9.69 10.12 -13.10
N ASP A 167 10.00 9.87 -11.83
CA ASP A 167 10.95 8.88 -11.36
C ASP A 167 10.22 7.89 -10.43
N LEU A 168 10.51 6.61 -10.61
CA LEU A 168 10.20 5.56 -9.64
C LEU A 168 11.47 5.24 -8.87
N ILE A 169 11.43 5.41 -7.55
CA ILE A 169 12.59 5.22 -6.67
C ILE A 169 12.22 4.20 -5.60
N THR A 170 13.11 3.26 -5.31
CA THR A 170 13.03 2.44 -4.10
C THR A 170 14.01 2.97 -3.06
N SER A 171 13.59 2.94 -1.79
CA SER A 171 14.43 3.24 -0.64
C SER A 171 14.34 2.08 0.36
N THR A 172 15.49 1.58 0.78
CA THR A 172 15.63 0.50 1.76
C THR A 172 16.26 1.02 3.04
N ASN A 173 15.60 0.82 4.18
CA ASN A 173 16.21 1.00 5.50
C ASN A 173 16.54 -0.38 6.05
N LEU A 174 17.83 -0.62 6.31
CA LEU A 174 18.32 -1.86 6.90
C LEU A 174 19.57 -1.52 7.72
N PRO A 175 19.38 -1.03 8.96
CA PRO A 175 20.46 -0.50 9.80
C PRO A 175 21.58 -1.50 10.06
N GLU A 176 21.27 -2.80 10.11
CA GLU A 176 22.19 -3.89 10.42
C GLU A 176 23.34 -4.00 9.40
N ILE A 177 23.14 -3.51 8.17
CA ILE A 177 24.18 -3.40 7.13
C ILE A 177 24.48 -1.96 6.71
N GLY A 178 24.10 -0.99 7.57
CA GLY A 178 24.36 0.43 7.38
C GLY A 178 23.52 1.10 6.29
N LEU A 179 22.41 0.49 5.85
CA LEU A 179 21.52 1.14 4.87
C LEU A 179 20.52 2.05 5.58
N SER A 180 20.42 3.31 5.14
CA SER A 180 19.44 4.26 5.65
C SER A 180 18.52 4.82 4.57
N ASP A 181 17.21 4.80 4.80
CA ASP A 181 16.21 5.43 3.92
C ASP A 181 16.02 6.94 4.19
N ARG A 182 16.72 7.50 5.20
CA ARG A 182 16.64 8.93 5.59
C ARG A 182 17.26 9.89 4.58
N ASN A 183 17.96 9.37 3.57
CA ASN A 183 18.53 10.20 2.53
C ASN A 183 17.40 10.67 1.60
N ASP A 184 16.84 11.85 1.88
CA ASP A 184 16.13 12.64 0.88
C ASP A 184 17.08 12.86 -0.31
N VAL A 185 16.95 12.02 -1.35
CA VAL A 185 17.81 12.14 -2.53
C VAL A 185 17.43 13.41 -3.29
N ILE A 186 18.05 14.53 -2.94
CA ILE A 186 18.02 15.76 -3.73
C ILE A 186 19.28 15.83 -4.62
N THR A 187 20.34 15.08 -4.32
CA THR A 187 21.61 15.10 -5.09
C THR A 187 22.33 13.76 -5.13
N GLU A 188 23.04 13.57 -6.26
CA GLU A 188 23.85 12.48 -6.82
C GLU A 188 24.80 11.65 -5.94
N LYS A 189 24.70 11.66 -4.61
CA LYS A 189 25.34 10.57 -3.85
C LYS A 189 24.50 9.32 -4.03
N LYS A 190 24.86 8.51 -5.03
CA LYS A 190 24.39 7.14 -5.20
C LYS A 190 24.56 6.41 -3.86
N SER A 191 23.52 6.37 -3.06
CA SER A 191 23.51 5.62 -1.81
C SER A 191 22.98 4.23 -2.13
N PRO A 192 23.61 3.15 -1.64
CA PRO A 192 23.11 1.79 -1.88
C PRO A 192 21.70 1.58 -1.31
N SER A 193 21.26 2.42 -0.37
CA SER A 193 19.92 2.38 0.20
C SER A 193 18.84 3.00 -0.69
N VAL A 194 19.20 3.78 -1.73
CA VAL A 194 18.21 4.43 -2.61
C VAL A 194 18.56 4.20 -4.07
N GLN A 195 17.59 3.66 -4.83
CA GLN A 195 17.81 3.27 -6.21
C GLN A 195 16.71 3.85 -7.10
N LEU A 196 17.13 4.49 -8.20
CA LEU A 196 16.23 4.86 -9.29
C LEU A 196 15.91 3.60 -10.09
N LEU A 197 14.64 3.17 -10.05
CA LEU A 197 14.18 1.98 -10.75
C LEU A 197 13.76 2.27 -12.18
N ASP A 198 13.07 3.39 -12.39
CA ASP A 198 12.68 3.83 -13.72
C ASP A 198 12.55 5.36 -13.78
N ARG A 199 12.74 5.92 -14.97
CA ARG A 199 12.52 7.34 -15.27
C ARG A 199 11.86 7.44 -16.64
N CYS A 200 10.70 8.08 -16.68
CA CYS A 200 10.01 8.28 -17.94
C CYS A 200 10.65 9.45 -18.72
N THR A 201 10.56 9.39 -20.04
CA THR A 201 10.98 10.51 -20.89
C THR A 201 10.05 11.71 -20.66
N LYS A 202 10.62 12.91 -20.61
CA LYS A 202 9.84 14.15 -20.45
C LYS A 202 8.77 14.30 -21.53
N GLN A 203 7.52 14.36 -21.11
CA GLN A 203 6.36 14.57 -21.98
C GLN A 203 5.95 16.04 -21.99
N ARG A 204 5.73 16.58 -23.19
CA ARG A 204 5.20 17.94 -23.34
C ARG A 204 3.70 17.97 -23.08
N MET A 205 3.23 19.10 -22.58
CA MET A 205 1.79 19.33 -22.43
C MET A 205 1.12 19.42 -23.81
N LYS A 206 -0.03 18.75 -23.95
CA LYS A 206 -0.87 18.76 -25.16
C LYS A 206 -2.10 19.64 -24.91
N HIS A 207 -2.56 20.34 -25.95
CA HIS A 207 -3.77 21.17 -25.90
C HIS A 207 -5.02 20.47 -26.42
N LYS A 208 -4.85 19.38 -27.20
CA LYS A 208 -5.93 18.48 -27.61
C LYS A 208 -5.82 17.19 -26.82
N PHE A 209 -6.75 16.96 -25.90
CA PHE A 209 -6.73 15.83 -24.95
C PHE A 209 -8.14 15.56 -24.40
N ASN A 210 -8.33 14.42 -23.74
CA ASN A 210 -9.57 14.13 -23.01
C ASN A 210 -9.54 14.86 -21.66
N LYS A 211 -10.49 15.78 -21.46
CA LYS A 211 -10.62 16.55 -20.21
C LYS A 211 -11.05 15.65 -19.05
N ALA A 212 -11.88 14.64 -19.30
CA ALA A 212 -12.26 13.66 -18.30
C ALA A 212 -11.10 12.69 -18.04
N PHE A 213 -10.85 12.39 -16.76
CA PHE A 213 -9.94 11.31 -16.39
C PHE A 213 -10.60 9.97 -16.72
N VAL A 214 -9.83 9.07 -17.32
CA VAL A 214 -10.25 7.69 -17.60
C VAL A 214 -9.16 6.76 -17.12
N SER A 215 -9.44 6.05 -16.02
CA SER A 215 -8.55 5.03 -15.50
C SER A 215 -8.46 3.86 -16.46
N ARG A 216 -7.26 3.29 -16.60
CA ARG A 216 -7.06 2.03 -17.34
C ARG A 216 -6.83 0.82 -16.44
N VAL A 217 -7.09 0.96 -15.14
CA VAL A 217 -7.05 -0.20 -14.22
C VAL A 217 -8.04 -1.28 -14.70
N GLY A 218 -9.18 -0.83 -15.24
CA GLY A 218 -10.21 -1.67 -15.87
C GLY A 218 -9.74 -2.56 -17.01
N ASP A 219 -8.63 -2.20 -17.68
CA ASP A 219 -8.08 -2.98 -18.80
C ASP A 219 -7.53 -4.33 -18.32
N THR A 220 -7.07 -4.41 -17.07
CA THR A 220 -6.49 -5.60 -16.45
C THR A 220 -7.39 -6.20 -15.37
N PHE A 221 -8.13 -5.35 -14.65
CA PHE A 221 -9.01 -5.73 -13.57
C PHE A 221 -10.42 -5.23 -13.89
N PRO A 222 -11.30 -6.04 -14.51
CA PRO A 222 -12.63 -5.58 -14.87
C PRO A 222 -13.42 -5.03 -13.67
N PRO A 223 -14.15 -3.91 -13.82
CA PRO A 223 -14.95 -3.33 -12.73
C PRO A 223 -16.07 -4.26 -12.23
N GLY A 224 -16.50 -5.23 -13.05
CA GLY A 224 -17.55 -6.19 -12.73
C GLY A 224 -17.21 -7.18 -11.61
N ASP A 225 -15.92 -7.29 -11.25
CA ASP A 225 -15.45 -8.14 -10.14
C ASP A 225 -15.55 -7.44 -8.76
N THR A 226 -16.24 -6.28 -8.69
CA THR A 226 -16.46 -5.51 -7.46
C THR A 226 -17.93 -5.53 -7.01
N ASN A 227 -18.16 -5.48 -5.70
CA ASN A 227 -19.42 -4.94 -5.18
C ASN A 227 -19.42 -3.43 -5.50
N ALA A 228 -20.04 -3.07 -6.63
CA ALA A 228 -20.16 -1.69 -7.08
C ALA A 228 -20.77 -0.84 -5.96
N THR A 229 -20.08 0.20 -5.49
CA THR A 229 -20.67 1.15 -4.55
C THR A 229 -21.67 2.00 -5.36
N PRO A 230 -22.99 1.84 -5.21
CA PRO A 230 -23.96 2.41 -6.16
C PRO A 230 -24.10 3.93 -6.03
N THR A 231 -23.64 4.51 -4.92
CA THR A 231 -23.91 5.90 -4.52
C THR A 231 -22.70 6.62 -3.88
N GLY A 232 -21.51 6.01 -3.90
CA GLY A 232 -20.38 6.40 -3.05
C GLY A 232 -19.81 7.79 -3.36
N ARG A 233 -19.96 8.74 -2.43
CA ARG A 233 -19.17 9.97 -2.43
C ARG A 233 -17.69 9.60 -2.33
N LEU A 234 -16.92 9.92 -3.37
CA LEU A 234 -15.47 9.76 -3.33
C LEU A 234 -14.88 10.59 -2.19
N ARG A 235 -13.85 10.03 -1.54
CA ARG A 235 -13.03 10.83 -0.63
C ARG A 235 -12.49 12.03 -1.40
N GLY A 236 -12.39 13.16 -0.72
CA GLY A 236 -12.05 14.42 -1.33
C GLY A 236 -10.73 14.49 -2.11
N GLY A 237 -9.76 13.62 -1.76
CA GLY A 237 -8.47 13.47 -2.45
C GLY A 237 -8.47 12.43 -3.59
N MET A 238 -9.61 11.85 -3.92
CA MET A 238 -9.83 10.96 -5.08
C MET A 238 -10.78 11.58 -6.12
N ASP A 239 -11.52 12.63 -5.73
CA ASP A 239 -12.42 13.37 -6.62
C ASP A 239 -11.66 14.43 -7.42
N ASP A 240 -11.21 14.05 -8.60
CA ASP A 240 -10.48 14.93 -9.52
C ASP A 240 -11.33 16.09 -10.03
N LYS A 241 -12.63 15.87 -10.24
CA LYS A 241 -13.56 16.87 -10.79
C LYS A 241 -13.84 17.98 -9.77
N ARG A 242 -13.89 17.64 -8.49
CA ARG A 242 -14.02 18.62 -7.40
C ARG A 242 -12.76 19.46 -7.22
N LEU A 243 -11.57 18.86 -7.38
CA LEU A 243 -10.30 19.57 -7.24
C LEU A 243 -9.97 20.46 -8.45
N MET A 244 -10.27 19.98 -9.66
CA MET A 244 -10.16 20.75 -10.90
C MET A 244 -11.26 20.31 -11.88
N PRO A 245 -12.33 21.11 -12.05
CA PRO A 245 -13.40 20.81 -12.99
C PRO A 245 -12.88 20.53 -14.40
N GLU A 246 -13.55 19.63 -15.13
CA GLU A 246 -13.08 19.23 -16.46
C GLU A 246 -12.95 20.43 -17.41
N ASP A 247 -13.88 21.38 -17.33
CA ASP A 247 -13.89 22.57 -18.19
C ASP A 247 -12.72 23.52 -17.95
N SER A 248 -12.19 23.58 -16.72
CA SER A 248 -11.03 24.42 -16.41
C SER A 248 -9.72 23.82 -16.91
N ARG A 249 -9.68 22.54 -17.30
CA ARG A 249 -8.46 21.87 -17.81
C ARG A 249 -8.13 22.40 -19.21
N GLN A 250 -6.95 23.01 -19.36
CA GLN A 250 -6.51 23.65 -20.61
C GLN A 250 -5.33 22.94 -21.30
N ALA A 251 -4.58 22.13 -20.56
CA ALA A 251 -3.55 21.27 -21.14
C ALA A 251 -3.37 20.00 -20.32
N ALA A 252 -2.88 18.93 -20.95
CA ALA A 252 -2.59 17.68 -20.26
C ALA A 252 -1.37 16.94 -20.83
N CYS A 253 -0.75 16.11 -20.00
CA CYS A 253 0.14 15.05 -20.46
C CYS A 253 -0.07 13.78 -19.62
N THR A 254 0.39 12.65 -20.16
CA THR A 254 0.36 11.36 -19.48
C THR A 254 1.78 10.83 -19.43
N LEU A 255 2.21 10.37 -18.26
CA LEU A 255 3.49 9.74 -18.01
C LEU A 255 3.24 8.27 -17.69
N GLU A 256 4.18 7.41 -18.08
CA GLU A 256 4.16 5.98 -17.78
C GLU A 256 5.52 5.57 -17.24
N LEU A 257 5.51 4.82 -16.14
CA LEU A 257 6.68 4.20 -15.51
C LEU A 257 6.44 2.70 -15.41
N LYS A 258 7.48 1.90 -15.57
CA LYS A 258 7.44 0.45 -15.41
C LYS A 258 7.94 0.07 -14.03
N VAL A 259 7.17 -0.78 -13.35
CA VAL A 259 7.64 -1.46 -12.14
C VAL A 259 8.52 -2.62 -12.59
N PRO A 260 9.77 -2.74 -12.09
CA PRO A 260 10.64 -3.86 -12.42
C PRO A 260 10.01 -5.23 -12.11
N GLU A 261 10.43 -6.27 -12.82
CA GLU A 261 9.99 -7.65 -12.60
C GLU A 261 10.48 -8.21 -11.26
N ASP A 262 11.65 -7.79 -10.82
CA ASP A 262 12.30 -8.14 -9.57
C ASP A 262 11.97 -7.16 -8.43
N ALA A 263 10.94 -6.32 -8.60
CA ALA A 263 10.49 -5.43 -7.56
C ALA A 263 9.91 -6.25 -6.38
N GLU A 264 10.49 -6.06 -5.21
CA GLU A 264 10.04 -6.70 -3.98
C GLU A 264 8.79 -6.02 -3.41
N PRO A 265 7.94 -6.74 -2.66
CA PRO A 265 6.84 -6.12 -1.96
C PRO A 265 7.35 -5.08 -0.96
N SER A 266 6.53 -4.05 -0.75
CA SER A 266 6.79 -3.02 0.25
C SER A 266 6.73 -3.62 1.66
N ILE A 267 7.64 -3.20 2.53
CA ILE A 267 7.78 -3.68 3.91
C ILE A 267 7.92 -2.47 4.84
N GLU A 268 7.21 -2.49 5.96
CA GLU A 268 7.38 -1.59 7.10
C GLU A 268 7.42 -2.42 8.41
N ALA A 269 8.56 -3.07 8.67
CA ALA A 269 8.79 -3.95 9.83
C ALA A 269 9.76 -3.32 10.84
N GLY A 270 9.24 -2.52 11.76
CA GLY A 270 10.07 -1.79 12.74
C GLY A 270 11.02 -0.81 12.08
N GLU A 271 12.33 -1.02 12.22
CA GLU A 271 13.36 -0.25 11.52
C GLU A 271 13.59 -0.75 10.08
N ASN A 272 13.19 -1.97 9.73
CA ASN A 272 13.45 -2.56 8.43
C ASN A 272 12.36 -2.20 7.43
N ARG A 273 12.73 -1.57 6.32
CA ARG A 273 11.77 -1.00 5.38
C ARG A 273 12.21 -1.13 3.93
N ILE A 274 11.24 -1.38 3.06
CA ILE A 274 11.37 -1.23 1.61
C ILE A 274 10.19 -0.39 1.15
N ARG A 275 10.48 0.80 0.63
CA ARG A 275 9.49 1.79 0.22
C ARG A 275 9.68 2.19 -1.22
N TYR A 276 8.57 2.45 -1.91
CA TYR A 276 8.57 2.92 -3.28
C TYR A 276 8.00 4.35 -3.32
N GLN A 277 8.79 5.25 -3.90
CA GLN A 277 8.46 6.65 -4.07
C GLN A 277 8.28 6.95 -5.55
N LEU A 278 7.11 7.50 -5.87
CA LEU A 278 6.85 8.13 -7.15
C LEU A 278 7.14 9.63 -7.03
N ARG A 279 8.08 10.15 -7.84
CA ARG A 279 8.39 11.58 -7.90
C ARG A 279 7.99 12.15 -9.24
N VAL A 280 7.09 13.12 -9.24
CA VAL A 280 6.63 13.80 -10.44
C VAL A 280 7.25 15.19 -10.49
N TYR A 281 7.86 15.52 -11.62
CA TYR A 281 8.54 16.80 -11.86
C TYR A 281 7.79 17.58 -12.92
N LEU A 282 7.40 18.81 -12.59
CA LEU A 282 6.71 19.75 -13.47
C LEU A 282 7.70 20.84 -13.91
N ASP A 283 7.87 20.98 -15.22
CA ASP A 283 8.61 22.09 -15.81
C ASP A 283 7.71 23.32 -15.92
N VAL A 284 7.72 24.15 -14.87
CA VAL A 284 6.84 25.30 -14.74
C VAL A 284 7.47 26.53 -15.40
N ARG A 285 6.70 27.21 -16.24
CA ARG A 285 7.15 28.39 -16.98
C ARG A 285 7.65 29.49 -16.02
N GLY A 286 8.83 30.01 -16.33
CA GLY A 286 9.46 31.08 -15.56
C GLY A 286 10.17 30.60 -14.29
N GLN A 287 10.20 29.30 -14.02
CA GLN A 287 11.02 28.72 -12.97
C GLN A 287 12.31 28.12 -13.55
N ARG A 288 13.42 28.24 -12.81
CA ARG A 288 14.69 27.59 -13.17
C ARG A 288 14.74 26.13 -12.70
N SER A 289 14.10 25.82 -11.58
CA SER A 289 13.97 24.48 -11.03
C SER A 289 12.58 23.93 -11.32
N THR A 290 12.49 22.61 -11.51
CA THR A 290 11.21 21.92 -11.61
C THR A 290 10.49 21.91 -10.27
N GLU A 291 9.18 22.15 -10.28
CA GLU A 291 8.32 21.87 -9.12
C GLU A 291 8.17 20.36 -9.01
N ASN A 292 8.37 19.76 -7.83
CA ASN A 292 8.24 18.32 -7.67
C ASN A 292 7.19 17.94 -6.62
N ARG A 293 6.62 16.74 -6.80
CA ARG A 293 5.73 16.10 -5.84
C ARG A 293 6.13 14.66 -5.65
N VAL A 294 6.19 14.25 -4.38
CA VAL A 294 6.55 12.90 -3.98
C VAL A 294 5.30 12.22 -3.45
N GLN A 295 5.06 10.99 -3.87
CA GLN A 295 3.96 10.15 -3.44
C GLN A 295 4.51 8.76 -3.14
N LEU A 296 4.18 8.22 -1.96
CA LEU A 296 4.42 6.80 -1.67
C LEU A 296 3.44 5.93 -2.46
N ILE A 297 3.97 4.85 -3.02
CA ILE A 297 3.21 3.75 -3.62
C ILE A 297 3.64 2.44 -2.97
N ALA A 298 2.81 1.42 -3.08
CA ALA A 298 3.10 0.10 -2.54
C ALA A 298 3.24 -0.90 -3.69
N VAL A 299 4.33 -1.66 -3.68
CA VAL A 299 4.45 -2.89 -4.48
C VAL A 299 3.90 -4.04 -3.64
N ALA A 300 3.02 -4.84 -4.23
CA ALA A 300 2.40 -5.99 -3.61
C ALA A 300 2.58 -7.24 -4.48
N GLU A 301 2.32 -8.41 -3.91
CA GLU A 301 2.37 -9.68 -4.65
C GLU A 301 1.03 -10.01 -5.30
N GLN A 302 -0.06 -9.49 -4.74
CA GLN A 302 -1.42 -9.60 -5.28
C GLN A 302 -2.14 -8.26 -5.22
N LEU A 303 -3.00 -8.00 -6.21
CA LEU A 303 -3.96 -6.91 -6.17
C LEU A 303 -5.36 -7.49 -6.05
N ARG A 304 -6.17 -6.91 -5.16
CA ARG A 304 -7.54 -7.36 -4.94
C ARG A 304 -8.52 -6.20 -4.90
N HIS A 305 -9.73 -6.51 -5.37
CA HIS A 305 -10.93 -5.71 -5.14
C HIS A 305 -11.37 -5.93 -3.69
N ASN A 306 -11.18 -4.92 -2.84
CA ASN A 306 -11.42 -4.98 -1.38
C ASN A 306 -10.56 -6.04 -0.64
N TYR A 307 -10.38 -5.85 0.66
CA TYR A 307 -9.77 -6.85 1.53
C TYR A 307 -10.88 -7.76 2.06
N VAL A 308 -11.07 -8.94 1.47
CA VAL A 308 -12.02 -9.94 2.00
C VAL A 308 -11.24 -10.90 2.90
N VAL A 309 -11.53 -10.87 4.20
CA VAL A 309 -11.11 -11.94 5.11
C VAL A 309 -11.99 -13.15 4.80
N LYS A 310 -11.43 -14.16 4.12
CA LYS A 310 -12.10 -15.45 3.93
C LYS A 310 -11.77 -16.35 5.11
N TYR A 311 -12.75 -16.61 5.96
CA TYR A 311 -12.66 -17.67 6.95
C TYR A 311 -12.62 -19.02 6.22
N ILE A 312 -11.61 -19.84 6.50
CA ILE A 312 -11.63 -21.25 6.12
C ILE A 312 -12.51 -21.94 7.15
N ASP A 313 -13.71 -22.33 6.72
CA ASP A 313 -14.60 -23.18 7.49
C ASP A 313 -14.04 -24.61 7.45
N LEU A 314 -13.37 -25.03 8.53
CA LEU A 314 -12.94 -26.40 8.72
C LEU A 314 -14.11 -27.20 9.32
N THR A 315 -15.18 -27.38 8.52
CA THR A 315 -16.27 -28.28 8.87
C THR A 315 -15.98 -29.67 8.28
N ASN A 316 -15.98 -30.67 9.16
CA ASN A 316 -16.28 -32.07 8.82
C ASN A 316 -17.80 -32.28 8.94
#